data_AF-A0A3R7EBN2-F1
#
_entry.id   AF-A0A3R7EBN2-F1
#
_cell.length_a   1.000
_cell.length_b   1.000
_cell.length_c   1.000
_cell.angle_alpha   90.00
_cell.angle_beta   90.00
_cell.angle_gamma   90.00
#
_symmetry.space_group_name_H-M   'P 1'
#
loop_
_entity.id
_entity.type
_entity.pdbx_description
1 polymer ?
#
loop_
_entity_poly.entity_id
_entity_poly.type
_entity_poly.pdbx_seq_one_letter_code
_entity_poly.pdbx_strand_id
1 'polypeptide(L)'
;MKFVQVFLFAFLVLSFLSRFTVVAETVNTGVVGELVAAESFDNGIIVFYTSELDVGFDLNGDGDELDYVIRYYNVSSGMLTNTTVVGDEPAIGGNIIAFTTYEGYINEDLNSDGDTDDYVIRYYDILSGTTGNTSEIGYDAAVDNGIITFTVAEGWLDKDLNEDGD
;
A
#
# COMPACT_ATOMS: atom_id res chain seq x y z
N MET A 1 -33.25 -43.64 -43.19
CA MET A 1 -32.02 -42.82 -43.13
C MET A 1 -32.42 -41.37 -43.02
N LYS A 2 -31.72 -40.63 -42.15
CA LYS A 2 -32.14 -39.38 -41.52
C LYS A 2 -32.14 -38.17 -42.47
N PHE A 3 -33.11 -37.31 -42.20
CA PHE A 3 -33.30 -35.92 -42.64
C PHE A 3 -32.00 -35.10 -42.73
N VAL A 4 -31.79 -34.40 -43.84
CA VAL A 4 -30.89 -33.25 -43.90
C VAL A 4 -31.77 -32.01 -43.84
N GLN A 5 -31.83 -31.41 -42.66
CA GLN A 5 -32.55 -30.16 -42.37
C GLN A 5 -31.75 -28.96 -42.91
N VAL A 6 -32.50 -28.08 -43.57
CA VAL A 6 -32.21 -26.68 -43.84
C VAL A 6 -31.81 -25.97 -42.55
N PHE A 7 -30.65 -25.31 -42.50
CA PHE A 7 -30.33 -24.31 -41.48
C PHE A 7 -29.68 -23.08 -42.12
N LEU A 8 -30.55 -22.15 -42.49
CA LEU A 8 -30.29 -20.72 -42.59
C LEU A 8 -30.18 -20.22 -41.14
N PHE A 9 -28.99 -19.86 -40.63
CA PHE A 9 -28.88 -19.16 -39.35
C PHE A 9 -27.98 -17.93 -39.52
N ALA A 10 -28.58 -16.79 -39.23
CA ALA A 10 -28.07 -15.45 -39.46
C ALA A 10 -26.76 -15.20 -38.72
N PHE A 11 -25.76 -14.72 -39.46
CA PHE A 11 -24.58 -14.05 -38.92
C PHE A 11 -25.00 -12.64 -38.47
N LEU A 12 -25.74 -12.56 -37.35
CA LEU A 12 -26.10 -11.29 -36.73
C LEU A 12 -26.16 -11.47 -35.21
N VAL A 13 -25.06 -11.94 -34.62
CA VAL A 13 -24.80 -11.61 -33.22
C VAL A 13 -24.28 -10.18 -33.23
N LEU A 14 -25.25 -9.28 -33.11
CA LEU A 14 -25.15 -7.93 -32.62
C LEU A 14 -24.03 -7.88 -31.56
N SER A 15 -22.81 -7.50 -31.95
CA SER A 15 -21.77 -7.10 -31.02
C SER A 15 -22.22 -5.75 -30.47
N PHE A 16 -23.15 -5.80 -29.51
CA PHE A 16 -23.40 -4.68 -28.64
C PHE A 16 -22.07 -4.42 -27.96
N LEU A 17 -21.31 -3.43 -28.45
CA LEU A 17 -20.38 -2.71 -27.63
C LEU A 17 -21.22 -2.11 -26.51
N SER A 18 -21.39 -2.85 -25.41
CA SER A 18 -21.62 -2.24 -24.12
C SER A 18 -20.37 -1.42 -23.83
N ARG A 19 -20.38 -0.18 -24.30
CA ARG A 19 -19.56 0.85 -23.70
C ARG A 19 -20.07 0.97 -22.27
N PHE A 20 -19.43 0.24 -21.36
CA PHE A 20 -19.52 0.58 -19.95
C PHE A 20 -18.88 1.94 -19.82
N THR A 21 -19.71 2.98 -19.79
CA THR A 21 -19.25 4.28 -19.35
C THR A 21 -18.98 4.13 -17.86
N VAL A 22 -17.73 3.96 -17.47
CA VAL A 22 -17.33 4.15 -16.08
C VAL A 22 -17.51 5.64 -15.82
N VAL A 23 -18.57 5.99 -15.09
CA VAL A 23 -18.74 7.35 -14.59
C VAL A 23 -17.96 7.39 -13.29
N ALA A 24 -16.95 8.28 -13.23
CA ALA A 24 -16.27 8.54 -11.98
C ALA A 24 -17.26 9.23 -11.02
N GLU A 25 -17.43 8.66 -9.82
CA GLU A 25 -18.20 9.27 -8.74
C GLU A 25 -17.24 9.73 -7.65
N THR A 26 -17.46 10.93 -7.11
CA THR A 26 -16.70 11.44 -5.98
C THR A 26 -17.41 11.07 -4.68
N VAL A 27 -16.71 10.41 -3.76
CA VAL A 27 -17.21 10.08 -2.42
C VAL A 27 -16.37 10.81 -1.38
N ASN A 28 -17.01 11.59 -0.50
CA ASN A 28 -16.36 12.11 0.69
C ASN A 28 -16.43 11.04 1.79
N THR A 29 -15.28 10.48 2.15
CA THR A 29 -15.18 9.42 3.16
C THR A 29 -15.27 9.95 4.60
N GLY A 30 -15.07 11.25 4.80
CA GLY A 30 -14.91 11.86 6.13
C GLY A 30 -13.63 11.42 6.86
N VAL A 31 -12.75 10.67 6.19
CA VAL A 31 -11.49 10.18 6.74
C VAL A 31 -10.39 11.17 6.40
N VAL A 32 -9.69 11.65 7.43
CA VAL A 32 -8.45 12.43 7.25
C VAL A 32 -7.35 11.49 6.76
N GLY A 33 -6.60 11.90 5.76
CA GLY A 33 -5.50 11.11 5.23
C GLY A 33 -4.56 11.98 4.41
N GLU A 34 -3.32 11.55 4.34
CA GLU A 34 -2.25 12.20 3.58
C GLU A 34 -2.20 11.71 2.12
N LEU A 35 -1.18 12.14 1.37
CA LEU A 35 -1.03 11.90 -0.06
C LEU A 35 -1.13 10.40 -0.40
N VAL A 36 -2.12 10.05 -1.24
CA VAL A 36 -2.32 8.71 -1.78
C VAL A 36 -1.54 8.64 -3.10
N ALA A 37 -0.42 7.93 -3.12
CA ALA A 37 0.32 7.69 -4.35
C ALA A 37 -0.51 6.81 -5.30
N ALA A 38 -0.16 6.78 -6.59
CA ALA A 38 -0.87 5.97 -7.58
C ALA A 38 -0.84 4.46 -7.26
N GLU A 39 0.09 4.02 -6.42
CA GLU A 39 0.32 2.63 -6.01
C GLU A 39 -0.37 2.26 -4.69
N SER A 40 -1.14 3.20 -4.14
CA SER A 40 -1.81 3.03 -2.85
C SER A 40 -3.24 2.48 -2.98
N PHE A 41 -3.56 1.76 -4.07
CA PHE A 41 -4.82 1.03 -4.20
C PHE A 41 -4.67 -0.31 -4.92
N ASP A 42 -5.29 -1.35 -4.37
CA ASP A 42 -5.42 -2.65 -5.03
C ASP A 42 -6.70 -3.34 -4.56
N ASN A 43 -7.39 -4.03 -5.48
CA ASN A 43 -8.56 -4.85 -5.20
C ASN A 43 -9.66 -4.19 -4.32
N GLY A 44 -9.85 -2.87 -4.46
CA GLY A 44 -10.85 -2.10 -3.69
C GLY A 44 -10.41 -1.75 -2.27
N ILE A 45 -9.13 -1.91 -1.94
CA ILE A 45 -8.49 -1.35 -0.76
C ILE A 45 -7.72 -0.10 -1.19
N ILE A 46 -7.87 0.98 -0.44
CA ILE A 46 -7.08 2.20 -0.57
C ILE A 46 -6.24 2.31 0.70
N VAL A 47 -4.92 2.38 0.58
CA VAL A 47 -3.99 2.57 1.70
C VAL A 47 -3.52 4.00 1.76
N PHE A 48 -3.22 4.48 2.96
CA PHE A 48 -2.74 5.83 3.23
C PHE A 48 -2.16 5.88 4.63
N TYR A 49 -1.39 6.91 4.94
CA TYR A 49 -0.97 7.21 6.29
C TYR A 49 -1.76 8.41 6.83
N THR A 50 -1.74 8.61 8.14
CA THR A 50 -2.43 9.72 8.79
C THR A 50 -1.56 10.24 9.90
N SER A 51 -1.30 11.55 9.88
CA SER A 51 -0.71 12.25 11.00
C SER A 51 -1.67 12.24 12.19
N GLU A 52 -1.20 11.76 13.32
CA GLU A 52 -1.92 11.82 14.60
C GLU A 52 -2.21 13.27 15.01
N LEU A 53 -1.28 14.18 14.74
CA LEU A 53 -1.43 15.61 14.97
C LEU A 53 -2.63 16.19 14.21
N ASP A 54 -2.82 15.80 12.95
CA ASP A 54 -3.90 16.32 12.10
C ASP A 54 -5.28 15.84 12.54
N VAL A 55 -5.34 14.63 13.11
CA VAL A 55 -6.60 14.10 13.68
C VAL A 55 -6.81 14.51 15.13
N GLY A 56 -5.75 14.91 15.85
CA GLY A 56 -5.77 15.23 17.27
C GLY A 56 -6.07 14.01 18.15
N PHE A 57 -5.54 12.85 17.75
CA PHE A 57 -5.70 11.57 18.46
C PHE A 57 -4.45 10.71 18.27
N ASP A 58 -4.00 10.14 19.38
CA ASP A 58 -3.07 9.00 19.44
C ASP A 58 -3.70 7.78 18.76
N LEU A 59 -3.25 7.45 17.56
CA LEU A 59 -3.74 6.36 16.71
C LEU A 59 -2.98 5.06 16.98
N ASN A 60 -1.71 5.11 17.36
CA ASN A 60 -0.87 3.93 17.60
C ASN A 60 -0.91 3.45 19.08
N GLY A 61 -1.33 4.30 20.01
CA GLY A 61 -1.47 4.06 21.44
C GLY A 61 -0.19 4.24 22.26
N ASP A 62 0.81 4.95 21.75
CA ASP A 62 2.11 5.10 22.40
C ASP A 62 2.20 6.29 23.38
N GLY A 63 1.17 7.13 23.38
CA GLY A 63 1.02 8.24 24.32
C GLY A 63 1.49 9.59 23.80
N ASP A 64 1.82 9.72 22.51
CA ASP A 64 1.92 11.01 21.86
C ASP A 64 1.00 11.15 20.63
N GLU A 65 1.16 12.25 19.87
CA GLU A 65 0.29 12.59 18.73
C GLU A 65 1.16 13.08 17.56
N LEU A 66 2.37 12.54 17.41
CA LEU A 66 3.36 13.01 16.44
C LEU A 66 3.64 12.01 15.33
N ASP A 67 3.01 10.84 15.36
CA ASP A 67 3.27 9.79 14.38
C ASP A 67 2.43 9.90 13.11
N TYR A 68 2.94 9.24 12.08
CA TYR A 68 2.18 8.86 10.90
C TYR A 68 1.79 7.39 11.01
N VAL A 69 0.48 7.11 10.96
CA VAL A 69 -0.04 5.75 11.14
C VAL A 69 -0.65 5.21 9.85
N ILE A 70 -0.23 4.01 9.45
CA ILE A 70 -0.75 3.31 8.27
C ILE A 70 -2.21 2.91 8.50
N ARG A 71 -3.08 3.25 7.55
CA ARG A 71 -4.50 2.91 7.57
C ARG A 71 -4.96 2.49 6.18
N TYR A 72 -6.08 1.79 6.14
CA TYR A 72 -6.67 1.42 4.86
C TYR A 72 -8.20 1.47 4.88
N TYR A 73 -8.76 1.87 3.75
CA TYR A 73 -10.19 1.96 3.53
C TYR A 73 -10.63 0.87 2.56
N ASN A 74 -11.58 0.04 2.99
CA ASN A 74 -12.21 -0.95 2.13
C ASN A 74 -13.42 -0.33 1.44
N VAL A 75 -13.32 -0.13 0.13
CA VAL A 75 -14.35 0.54 -0.67
C VAL A 75 -15.67 -0.26 -0.68
N SER A 76 -15.60 -1.59 -0.65
CA SER A 76 -16.80 -2.45 -0.72
C SER A 76 -17.62 -2.44 0.57
N SER A 77 -16.96 -2.41 1.74
CA SER A 77 -17.63 -2.38 3.04
C SER A 77 -17.81 -0.97 3.58
N GLY A 78 -17.09 0.01 3.04
CA GLY A 78 -17.03 1.37 3.54
C GLY A 78 -16.31 1.50 4.89
N MET A 79 -15.53 0.49 5.28
CA MET A 79 -14.87 0.44 6.58
C MET A 79 -13.44 0.98 6.51
N LEU A 80 -13.10 1.81 7.48
CA LEU A 80 -11.73 2.23 7.79
C LEU A 80 -11.11 1.25 8.79
N THR A 81 -9.90 0.78 8.51
CA THR A 81 -9.07 0.06 9.46
C THR A 81 -7.89 0.92 9.89
N ASN A 82 -7.72 1.09 11.20
CA ASN A 82 -6.49 1.59 11.79
C ASN A 82 -5.55 0.40 12.05
N THR A 83 -4.34 0.41 11.49
CA THR A 83 -3.40 -0.70 11.72
C THR A 83 -2.62 -0.56 13.01
N THR A 84 -2.61 0.65 13.61
CA THR A 84 -1.75 1.06 14.74
C THR A 84 -0.25 0.96 14.45
N VAL A 85 0.13 0.86 13.17
CA VAL A 85 1.53 0.75 12.75
C VAL A 85 2.03 2.09 12.26
N VAL A 86 3.13 2.56 12.86
CA VAL A 86 3.82 3.77 12.43
C VAL A 86 4.50 3.54 11.09
N GLY A 87 4.27 4.43 10.13
CA GLY A 87 4.92 4.40 8.84
C GLY A 87 4.39 5.44 7.85
N ASP A 88 5.17 5.61 6.79
CA ASP A 88 5.00 6.60 5.73
C ASP A 88 4.99 5.93 4.34
N GLU A 89 4.48 6.67 3.35
CA GLU A 89 4.55 6.32 1.92
C GLU A 89 4.07 4.89 1.59
N PRO A 90 2.84 4.49 1.98
CA PRO A 90 2.38 3.12 1.77
C PRO A 90 2.01 2.83 0.33
N ALA A 91 2.42 1.64 -0.12
CA ALA A 91 1.95 1.00 -1.36
C ALA A 91 1.32 -0.36 -1.05
N ILE A 92 0.38 -0.80 -1.89
CA ILE A 92 -0.31 -2.08 -1.70
C ILE A 92 -0.23 -2.96 -2.94
N GLY A 93 0.09 -4.24 -2.73
CA GLY A 93 0.02 -5.30 -3.72
C GLY A 93 -0.57 -6.57 -3.10
N GLY A 94 -1.75 -6.98 -3.55
CA GLY A 94 -2.50 -8.07 -2.94
C GLY A 94 -2.92 -7.74 -1.50
N ASN A 95 -2.43 -8.51 -0.53
CA ASN A 95 -2.68 -8.33 0.90
C ASN A 95 -1.53 -7.65 1.65
N ILE A 96 -0.47 -7.27 0.94
CA ILE A 96 0.73 -6.69 1.54
C ILE A 96 0.69 -5.18 1.33
N ILE A 97 0.76 -4.44 2.43
CA ILE A 97 1.01 -3.01 2.45
C ILE A 97 2.48 -2.83 2.80
N ALA A 98 3.33 -2.38 1.88
CA ALA A 98 4.70 -1.97 2.21
C ALA A 98 4.72 -0.48 2.50
N PHE A 99 5.61 -0.09 3.41
CA PHE A 99 5.77 1.28 3.87
C PHE A 99 7.16 1.43 4.51
N THR A 100 7.54 2.68 4.72
CA THR A 100 8.78 3.02 5.41
C THR A 100 8.48 3.40 6.85
N THR A 101 9.30 2.99 7.81
CA THR A 101 9.25 3.47 9.19
C THR A 101 10.57 4.13 9.54
N TYR A 102 10.51 5.36 10.01
CA TYR A 102 11.65 5.97 10.69
C TYR A 102 11.79 5.38 12.09
N GLU A 103 12.94 4.79 12.38
CA GLU A 103 13.25 4.11 13.65
C GLU A 103 13.06 5.01 14.86
N GLY A 104 13.43 6.28 14.74
CA GLY A 104 13.30 7.28 15.80
C GLY A 104 11.86 7.60 16.19
N TYR A 105 10.86 7.33 15.33
CA TYR A 105 9.44 7.47 15.70
C TYR A 105 9.02 6.39 16.70
N ILE A 106 9.47 5.16 16.50
CA ILE A 106 9.11 4.05 17.38
C ILE A 106 10.15 3.75 18.47
N ASN A 107 11.29 4.45 18.46
CA ASN A 107 12.42 4.22 19.35
C ASN A 107 12.96 2.78 19.31
N GLU A 108 13.00 2.17 18.12
CA GLU A 108 13.50 0.81 17.90
C GLU A 108 14.55 0.78 16.78
N ASP A 109 15.68 0.11 17.04
CA ASP A 109 16.71 -0.25 16.05
C ASP A 109 16.22 -1.47 15.23
N LEU A 110 15.61 -1.19 14.06
CA LEU A 110 14.98 -2.16 13.17
C LEU A 110 16.00 -2.82 12.23
N ASN A 111 17.06 -2.13 11.84
CA ASN A 111 18.10 -2.66 10.95
C ASN A 111 19.28 -3.31 11.71
N SER A 112 19.33 -3.17 13.04
CA SER A 112 20.37 -3.70 13.93
C SER A 112 21.77 -3.11 13.69
N ASP A 113 21.86 -1.86 13.26
CA ASP A 113 23.14 -1.19 13.01
C ASP A 113 23.68 -0.40 14.21
N GLY A 114 22.85 -0.23 15.25
CA GLY A 114 23.23 0.33 16.54
C GLY A 114 22.76 1.75 16.79
N ASP A 115 21.96 2.36 15.91
CA ASP A 115 21.23 3.59 16.22
C ASP A 115 19.74 3.53 15.83
N THR A 116 19.09 4.70 15.67
CA THR A 116 17.65 4.81 15.38
C THR A 116 17.39 5.95 14.38
N ASP A 117 18.38 6.33 13.59
CA ASP A 117 18.29 7.44 12.62
C ASP A 117 17.98 6.93 11.20
N ASP A 118 17.53 5.69 11.07
CA ASP A 118 17.24 5.08 9.78
C ASP A 118 15.76 4.99 9.43
N TYR A 119 15.55 4.91 8.12
CA TYR A 119 14.26 4.66 7.49
C TYR A 119 14.24 3.25 6.94
N VAL A 120 13.46 2.38 7.57
CA VAL A 120 13.46 0.94 7.31
C VAL A 120 12.18 0.50 6.63
N ILE A 121 12.31 -0.31 5.58
CA ILE A 121 11.19 -0.91 4.87
C ILE A 121 10.54 -1.97 5.74
N ARG A 122 9.22 -1.83 5.91
CA ARG A 122 8.37 -2.78 6.64
C ARG A 122 7.16 -3.11 5.81
N TYR A 123 6.42 -4.12 6.25
CA TYR A 123 5.16 -4.47 5.61
C TYR A 123 4.10 -4.91 6.60
N TYR A 124 2.84 -4.69 6.25
CA TYR A 124 1.66 -5.13 6.98
C TYR A 124 0.88 -6.10 6.11
N ASP A 125 0.63 -7.29 6.63
CA ASP A 125 -0.23 -8.28 5.98
C ASP A 125 -1.67 -8.13 6.47
N ILE A 126 -2.55 -7.71 5.57
CA ILE A 126 -3.98 -7.48 5.85
C ILE A 126 -4.69 -8.76 6.32
N LEU A 127 -4.29 -9.93 5.84
CA LEU A 127 -4.96 -11.19 6.16
C LEU A 127 -4.65 -11.67 7.58
N SER A 128 -3.38 -11.57 7.98
CA SER A 128 -2.94 -11.99 9.31
C SER A 128 -3.03 -10.86 10.35
N GLY A 129 -3.06 -9.60 9.90
CA GLY A 129 -3.05 -8.42 10.77
C GLY A 129 -1.70 -8.18 11.43
N THR A 130 -0.61 -8.68 10.86
CA THR A 130 0.73 -8.62 11.45
C THR A 130 1.68 -7.78 10.63
N THR A 131 2.61 -7.13 11.33
CA THR A 131 3.70 -6.35 10.73
C THR A 131 4.98 -7.19 10.65
N GLY A 132 5.62 -7.18 9.48
CA GLY A 132 6.96 -7.70 9.27
C GLY A 132 7.99 -6.58 9.16
N ASN A 133 9.21 -6.84 9.63
CA ASN A 133 10.38 -5.98 9.45
C ASN A 133 11.31 -6.64 8.41
N THR A 134 11.78 -5.87 7.43
CA THR A 134 12.74 -6.37 6.43
C THR A 134 14.19 -6.15 6.84
N SER A 135 14.44 -5.23 7.79
CA SER A 135 15.77 -4.73 8.15
C SER A 135 16.53 -4.03 7.01
N GLU A 136 15.86 -3.73 5.89
CA GLU A 136 16.45 -3.00 4.77
C GLU A 136 16.12 -1.51 4.88
N ILE A 137 17.14 -0.67 4.75
CA ILE A 137 16.96 0.79 4.65
C ILE A 137 16.38 1.13 3.27
N GLY A 138 15.38 2.01 3.23
CA GLY A 138 14.82 2.45 1.95
C GLY A 138 13.59 3.34 2.06
N TYR A 139 13.15 3.81 0.89
CA TYR A 139 12.00 4.69 0.68
C TYR A 139 11.21 4.28 -0.57
N ASP A 140 10.07 4.93 -0.82
CA ASP A 140 9.29 4.78 -2.05
C ASP A 140 8.99 3.31 -2.37
N ALA A 141 8.50 2.58 -1.37
CA ALA A 141 8.20 1.16 -1.54
C ALA A 141 7.08 0.96 -2.58
N ALA A 142 7.25 -0.04 -3.44
CA ALA A 142 6.23 -0.55 -4.34
C ALA A 142 6.07 -2.06 -4.11
N VAL A 143 4.87 -2.60 -4.31
CA VAL A 143 4.59 -4.01 -4.06
C VAL A 143 3.79 -4.61 -5.19
N ASP A 144 4.26 -5.74 -5.74
CA ASP A 144 3.45 -6.59 -6.60
C ASP A 144 3.80 -8.06 -6.35
N ASN A 145 2.76 -8.90 -6.33
CA ASN A 145 2.89 -10.36 -6.19
C ASN A 145 3.83 -10.80 -5.04
N GLY A 146 3.78 -10.09 -3.90
CA GLY A 146 4.59 -10.35 -2.71
C GLY A 146 6.07 -9.96 -2.82
N ILE A 147 6.45 -9.26 -3.88
CA ILE A 147 7.78 -8.65 -4.03
C ILE A 147 7.68 -7.18 -3.68
N ILE A 148 8.52 -6.73 -2.75
CA ILE A 148 8.67 -5.34 -2.37
C ILE A 148 9.90 -4.79 -3.09
N THR A 149 9.74 -3.71 -3.83
CA THR A 149 10.84 -2.92 -4.38
C THR A 149 10.88 -1.58 -3.68
N PHE A 150 12.06 -0.99 -3.53
CA PHE A 150 12.24 0.28 -2.84
C PHE A 150 13.51 0.96 -3.38
N THR A 151 13.64 2.25 -3.07
CA THR A 151 14.84 3.03 -3.36
C THR A 151 15.72 3.07 -2.11
N VAL A 152 17.02 2.91 -2.29
CA VAL A 152 18.03 3.06 -1.23
C VAL A 152 19.20 3.86 -1.77
N ALA A 153 19.77 4.76 -0.96
CA ALA A 153 20.96 5.49 -1.33
C ALA A 153 22.20 4.83 -0.72
N GLU A 154 23.23 4.63 -1.55
CA GLU A 154 24.49 3.96 -1.17
C GLU A 154 25.25 4.72 -0.09
N GLY A 155 25.21 6.05 -0.16
CA GLY A 155 25.83 6.94 0.84
C GLY A 155 25.20 6.87 2.24
N TRP A 156 24.05 6.20 2.42
CA TRP A 156 23.49 5.97 3.76
C TRP A 156 24.02 4.69 4.40
N LEU A 157 24.44 3.73 3.58
CA LEU A 157 24.86 2.43 4.06
C LEU A 157 26.38 2.31 4.25
N ASP A 158 27.14 3.36 3.90
CA ASP A 158 28.60 3.30 3.69
C ASP A 158 28.99 2.06 2.86
N LYS A 159 28.13 1.68 1.91
CA LYS A 159 28.25 0.50 1.05
C LYS A 159 27.93 0.87 -0.38
N ASP A 160 28.82 0.45 -1.25
CA ASP A 160 28.62 0.40 -2.69
C ASP A 160 27.70 -0.81 -3.01
N LEU A 161 26.42 -0.54 -3.31
CA LEU A 161 25.41 -1.56 -3.60
C LEU A 161 25.39 -1.96 -5.08
N ASN A 162 25.77 -1.03 -5.96
CA ASN A 162 25.70 -1.14 -7.40
C ASN A 162 27.06 -1.52 -8.03
N GLU A 163 28.12 -1.60 -7.22
CA GLU A 163 29.52 -1.91 -7.54
C GLU A 163 30.17 -0.91 -8.53
N ASP A 164 29.76 0.36 -8.50
CA ASP A 164 30.31 1.42 -9.37
C ASP A 164 31.49 2.20 -8.77
N GLY A 165 31.79 1.95 -7.49
CA GLY A 165 33.02 2.34 -6.81
C GLY A 165 33.13 3.81 -6.42
N ASP A 166 32.00 4.49 -6.18
CA ASP A 166 31.95 5.82 -5.55
C ASP A 166 32.02 5.82 -4.00
#